data_AF-A4NXQ8-F1
#
_entry.id   AF-A4NXQ8-F1
#
_cell.length_a   1.000
_cell.length_b   1.000
_cell.length_c   1.000
_cell.angle_alpha   90.00
_cell.angle_beta   90.00
_cell.angle_gamma   90.00
#
_symmetry.space_group_name_H-M   'P 1'
#
loop_
_entity.id
_entity.type
_entity.pdbx_description
1 polymer ?
#
loop_
_entity_poly.entity_id
_entity_poly.type
_entity_poly.pdbx_seq_one_letter_code
_entity_poly.pdbx_strand_id
1 'polypeptide(L)'
;MKFKMSKNVICYAWLSVCLSSAIPAFAVQPTLKPSDISIPAISEESQLATKRATTRLTQSHYRKIKLDDDFSEKIFDRYIKNLDFNHNTFLQSDIDELRQKYGTKLDEQLNQGDLSAAFDIYDVMMKRRYERYTYALSLLDKEPDLNGQDQIEIDREKAAAPQTEADANKLWDARVKNDIINLKLKDKKWSEIKAKLTKRYNLAIRRLTQTKADDIVQIYLNAFAREIDPHTSYLSQEQQKVLMKV
;
A
#
# COMPACT_ATOMS: atom_id res chain seq x y z
N MET A 1 42.78 -58.39 -57.42
CA MET A 1 43.46 -57.19 -57.97
C MET A 1 42.87 -55.96 -57.27
N LYS A 2 43.66 -55.40 -56.33
CA LYS A 2 43.56 -54.11 -55.60
C LYS A 2 42.19 -53.57 -55.12
N PHE A 3 41.93 -53.84 -53.84
CA PHE A 3 41.20 -52.96 -52.91
C PHE A 3 41.94 -51.62 -52.72
N LYS A 4 41.21 -50.51 -52.58
CA LYS A 4 41.73 -49.29 -51.96
C LYS A 4 40.68 -48.70 -51.02
N MET A 5 40.96 -48.84 -49.72
CA MET A 5 40.36 -48.06 -48.65
C MET A 5 40.96 -46.65 -48.65
N SER A 6 40.18 -45.63 -48.30
CA SER A 6 40.69 -44.47 -47.58
C SER A 6 39.89 -44.29 -46.30
N LYS A 7 40.57 -44.50 -45.18
CA LYS A 7 40.17 -44.04 -43.86
C LYS A 7 40.38 -42.53 -43.82
N ASN A 8 39.46 -41.79 -43.20
CA ASN A 8 39.80 -40.76 -42.20
C ASN A 8 38.51 -40.19 -41.58
N VAL A 9 38.34 -40.52 -40.30
CA VAL A 9 37.44 -39.89 -39.33
C VAL A 9 38.16 -38.64 -38.82
N ILE A 10 37.49 -37.47 -38.81
CA ILE A 10 37.64 -36.28 -37.93
C ILE A 10 36.41 -35.41 -38.28
N CYS A 11 35.33 -35.46 -37.51
CA CYS A 11 35.01 -34.55 -36.40
C CYS A 11 35.02 -33.07 -36.81
N TYR A 12 33.86 -32.42 -36.81
CA TYR A 12 33.55 -31.16 -36.09
C TYR A 12 32.19 -30.63 -36.58
N ALA A 13 31.16 -30.96 -35.81
CA ALA A 13 29.87 -30.27 -35.85
C ALA A 13 30.09 -28.83 -35.38
N TRP A 14 29.94 -27.86 -36.29
CA TRP A 14 29.78 -26.46 -35.91
C TRP A 14 28.32 -26.20 -35.56
N LEU A 15 27.96 -26.61 -34.34
CA LEU A 15 26.80 -26.07 -33.65
C LEU A 15 27.16 -24.63 -33.28
N SER A 16 26.69 -23.66 -34.07
CA SER A 16 26.71 -22.25 -33.67
C SER A 16 25.73 -22.09 -32.51
N VAL A 17 26.24 -22.28 -31.30
CA VAL A 17 25.60 -21.84 -30.07
C VAL A 17 25.72 -20.33 -30.04
N CYS A 18 24.73 -19.64 -30.61
CA CYS A 18 24.43 -18.27 -30.23
C CYS A 18 23.96 -18.31 -28.76
N LEU A 19 24.93 -18.26 -27.85
CA LEU A 19 24.69 -18.01 -26.44
C LEU A 19 24.19 -16.57 -26.35
N SER A 20 22.88 -16.39 -26.46
CA SER A 20 22.20 -15.17 -26.06
C SER A 20 22.48 -14.99 -24.56
N SER A 21 23.49 -14.20 -24.23
CA SER A 21 23.65 -13.63 -22.91
C SER A 21 22.48 -12.68 -22.68
N ALA A 22 21.34 -13.25 -22.28
CA ALA A 22 20.33 -12.51 -21.53
C ALA A 22 21.02 -12.08 -20.24
N ILE A 23 21.60 -10.87 -20.24
CA ILE A 23 21.90 -10.16 -18.99
C ILE A 23 20.55 -10.12 -18.27
N PRO A 24 20.39 -10.78 -17.11
CA PRO A 24 19.16 -10.61 -16.36
C PRO A 24 19.14 -9.14 -15.99
N ALA A 25 18.19 -8.39 -16.54
CA ALA A 25 17.85 -7.08 -16.04
C ALA A 25 17.29 -7.31 -14.63
N PHE A 26 18.18 -7.35 -13.64
CA PHE A 26 17.80 -7.48 -12.25
C PHE A 26 17.15 -6.16 -11.84
N ALA A 27 15.84 -6.05 -12.11
CA ALA A 27 15.00 -5.00 -11.58
C ALA A 27 15.26 -4.87 -10.07
N VAL A 28 15.34 -3.64 -9.56
CA VAL A 28 15.60 -3.43 -8.12
C VAL A 28 14.48 -4.10 -7.34
N GLN A 29 14.84 -5.12 -6.55
CA GLN A 29 13.89 -5.89 -5.76
C GLN A 29 13.75 -5.31 -4.35
N PRO A 30 12.60 -5.52 -3.70
CA PRO A 30 12.43 -5.19 -2.29
C PRO A 30 13.31 -6.06 -1.40
N THR A 31 13.78 -5.50 -0.28
CA THR A 31 14.62 -6.21 0.68
C THR A 31 13.84 -7.22 1.53
N LEU A 32 12.53 -7.01 1.69
CA LEU A 32 11.62 -7.88 2.44
C LEU A 32 10.63 -8.52 1.48
N LYS A 33 10.26 -9.77 1.74
CA LYS A 33 9.26 -10.52 0.99
C LYS A 33 7.86 -10.23 1.53
N PRO A 34 6.78 -10.50 0.77
CA PRO A 34 5.42 -10.38 1.28
C PRO A 34 5.18 -11.25 2.53
N SER A 35 5.82 -12.42 2.60
CA SER A 35 5.72 -13.35 3.74
C SER A 35 6.30 -12.80 5.04
N ASP A 36 7.15 -11.78 4.96
CA ASP A 36 7.76 -11.15 6.14
C ASP A 36 6.84 -10.07 6.74
N ILE A 37 5.70 -9.81 6.09
CA ILE A 37 4.72 -8.81 6.47
C ILE A 37 3.48 -9.54 6.97
N SER A 38 3.17 -9.37 8.24
CA SER A 38 1.95 -9.88 8.86
C SER A 38 1.17 -8.75 9.50
N ILE A 39 -0.16 -8.87 9.46
CA ILE A 39 -1.02 -7.99 10.23
C ILE A 39 -0.92 -8.36 11.72
N PRO A 40 -0.82 -7.38 12.65
CA PRO A 40 -0.87 -7.67 14.07
C PRO A 40 -2.21 -8.31 14.47
N ALA A 41 -2.18 -9.15 15.49
CA ALA A 41 -3.40 -9.75 16.03
C ALA A 41 -4.27 -8.71 16.74
N ILE A 42 -5.59 -8.89 16.65
CA ILE A 42 -6.56 -8.12 17.43
C ILE A 42 -6.39 -8.46 18.91
N SER A 43 -6.26 -7.44 19.77
CA SER A 43 -6.19 -7.62 21.22
C SER A 43 -7.55 -7.44 21.89
N GLU A 44 -7.80 -8.16 22.99
CA GLU A 44 -9.02 -7.99 23.81
C GLU A 44 -9.14 -6.55 24.34
N GLU A 45 -8.01 -5.92 24.67
CA GLU A 45 -7.96 -4.52 25.08
C GLU A 45 -8.50 -3.59 23.99
N SER A 46 -8.14 -3.82 22.72
CA SER A 46 -8.63 -3.03 21.58
C SER A 46 -10.14 -3.19 21.38
N GLN A 47 -10.65 -4.41 21.54
CA GLN A 47 -12.08 -4.70 21.44
C GLN A 47 -12.87 -3.99 22.56
N LEU A 48 -12.37 -4.05 23.79
CA LEU A 48 -12.97 -3.35 24.94
C LEU A 48 -12.91 -1.83 24.79
N ALA A 49 -11.77 -1.29 24.33
CA ALA A 49 -11.60 0.13 24.06
C ALA A 49 -12.59 0.61 22.99
N THR A 50 -12.78 -0.19 21.94
CA THR A 50 -13.77 0.07 20.87
C THR A 50 -15.18 0.16 21.43
N LYS A 51 -15.63 -0.82 22.23
CA LYS A 51 -16.96 -0.78 22.88
C LYS A 51 -17.16 0.50 23.70
N ARG A 52 -16.16 0.87 24.50
CA ARG A 52 -16.20 2.05 25.38
C ARG A 52 -16.23 3.34 24.57
N ALA A 53 -15.39 3.44 23.54
CA ALA A 53 -15.38 4.59 22.63
C ALA A 53 -16.74 4.73 21.93
N THR A 54 -17.28 3.63 21.39
CA THR A 54 -18.59 3.62 20.73
C THR A 54 -19.70 4.08 21.66
N THR A 55 -19.77 3.51 22.87
CA THR A 55 -20.76 3.91 23.89
C THR A 55 -20.65 5.39 24.22
N ARG A 56 -19.43 5.92 24.38
CA ARG A 56 -19.22 7.33 24.71
C ARG A 56 -19.66 8.24 23.56
N LEU A 57 -19.31 7.89 22.33
CA LEU A 57 -19.64 8.66 21.13
C LEU A 57 -21.13 8.66 20.82
N THR A 58 -21.84 7.56 21.04
CA THR A 58 -23.29 7.47 20.76
C THR A 58 -24.13 8.10 21.87
N GLN A 59 -23.76 7.91 23.13
CA GLN A 59 -24.60 8.33 24.26
C GLN A 59 -24.28 9.73 24.78
N SER A 60 -22.99 10.09 24.85
CA SER A 60 -22.52 11.30 25.54
C SER A 60 -22.18 12.46 24.60
N HIS A 61 -22.09 12.23 23.29
CA HIS A 61 -21.77 13.29 22.35
C HIS A 61 -22.91 14.32 22.24
N TYR A 62 -22.53 15.58 21.99
CA TYR A 62 -23.47 16.70 21.84
C TYR A 62 -24.39 16.49 20.63
N ARG A 63 -23.79 16.26 19.45
CA ARG A 63 -24.52 15.82 18.26
C ARG A 63 -25.12 14.45 18.52
N LYS A 64 -26.45 14.34 18.47
CA LYS A 64 -27.15 13.06 18.53
C LYS A 64 -27.07 12.40 17.16
N ILE A 65 -26.43 11.25 17.12
CA ILE A 65 -26.34 10.40 15.93
C ILE A 65 -27.15 9.14 16.15
N LYS A 66 -27.65 8.57 15.06
CA LYS A 66 -28.07 7.18 15.01
C LYS A 66 -26.94 6.41 14.33
N LEU A 67 -26.41 5.42 15.02
CA LEU A 67 -25.39 4.52 14.47
C LEU A 67 -26.15 3.33 13.87
N ASP A 68 -26.38 3.40 12.56
CA ASP A 68 -27.11 2.44 11.71
C ASP A 68 -26.36 2.25 10.38
N ASP A 69 -26.89 1.39 9.50
CA ASP A 69 -26.32 1.03 8.19
C ASP A 69 -25.89 2.25 7.36
N ASP A 70 -26.71 3.31 7.31
CA ASP A 70 -26.41 4.54 6.56
C ASP A 70 -25.23 5.31 7.16
N PHE A 71 -25.09 5.28 8.48
CA PHE A 71 -23.94 5.87 9.17
C PHE A 71 -22.69 4.98 8.99
N SER A 72 -22.86 3.65 8.99
CA SER A 72 -21.80 2.68 8.74
C SER A 72 -21.13 2.87 7.38
N GLU A 73 -21.91 3.11 6.32
CA GLU A 73 -21.37 3.40 4.98
C GLU A 73 -20.47 4.65 4.97
N LYS A 74 -20.83 5.68 5.75
CA LYS A 74 -20.02 6.91 5.86
C LYS A 74 -18.73 6.68 6.65
N ILE A 75 -18.80 5.87 7.71
CA ILE A 75 -17.60 5.44 8.44
C ILE A 75 -16.67 4.66 7.51
N PHE A 76 -17.22 3.74 6.70
CA PHE A 76 -16.48 2.97 5.72
C PHE A 76 -15.77 3.88 4.71
N ASP A 77 -16.50 4.81 4.08
CA ASP A 77 -15.94 5.78 3.13
C ASP A 77 -14.78 6.57 3.73
N ARG A 78 -14.98 7.09 4.95
CA ARG A 78 -13.95 7.85 5.65
C ARG A 78 -12.75 6.99 6.03
N TYR A 79 -12.97 5.73 6.39
CA TYR A 79 -11.88 4.82 6.72
C TYR A 79 -11.03 4.51 5.48
N ILE A 80 -11.66 4.18 4.34
CA ILE A 80 -10.95 3.99 3.06
C ILE A 80 -10.16 5.26 2.69
N LYS A 81 -10.78 6.44 2.82
CA LYS A 81 -10.12 7.72 2.56
C LYS A 81 -8.93 7.98 3.48
N ASN A 82 -9.03 7.65 4.76
CA ASN A 82 -7.91 7.79 5.70
C ASN A 82 -6.74 6.86 5.35
N LEU A 83 -7.03 5.67 4.81
CA LEU A 83 -6.02 4.70 4.40
C LEU A 83 -5.39 5.02 3.04
N ASP A 84 -6.15 5.58 2.12
CA ASP A 84 -5.68 5.89 0.76
C ASP A 84 -6.19 7.25 0.28
N PHE A 85 -5.76 8.33 0.92
CA PHE A 85 -6.21 9.70 0.62
C PHE A 85 -6.03 10.13 -0.84
N ASN A 86 -5.01 9.61 -1.55
CA ASN A 86 -4.73 9.96 -2.95
C ASN A 86 -5.29 8.94 -3.96
N HIS A 87 -6.08 7.96 -3.49
CA HIS A 87 -6.78 6.98 -4.33
C HIS A 87 -5.83 6.32 -5.33
N ASN A 88 -4.66 5.88 -4.85
CA ASN A 88 -3.61 5.27 -5.69
C ASN A 88 -3.07 3.96 -5.11
N THR A 89 -3.66 3.46 -4.03
CA THR A 89 -3.29 2.22 -3.38
C THR A 89 -4.30 1.12 -3.70
N PHE A 90 -5.58 1.34 -3.37
CA PHE A 90 -6.63 0.34 -3.62
C PHE A 90 -7.05 0.32 -5.08
N LEU A 91 -7.49 -0.84 -5.55
CA LEU A 91 -8.31 -0.93 -6.75
C LEU A 91 -9.78 -0.69 -6.41
N GLN A 92 -10.56 -0.24 -7.38
CA GLN A 92 -12.01 -0.10 -7.20
C GLN A 92 -12.65 -1.43 -6.79
N SER A 93 -12.22 -2.55 -7.38
CA SER A 93 -12.70 -3.88 -7.02
C SER A 93 -12.45 -4.24 -5.55
N ASP A 94 -11.33 -3.81 -4.97
CA ASP A 94 -11.03 -4.05 -3.56
C ASP A 94 -12.03 -3.29 -2.68
N ILE A 95 -12.29 -2.03 -3.01
CA ILE A 95 -13.22 -1.17 -2.27
C ILE A 95 -14.65 -1.73 -2.36
N ASP A 96 -15.06 -2.19 -3.54
CA ASP A 96 -16.40 -2.73 -3.78
C ASP A 96 -16.62 -4.04 -3.00
N GLU A 97 -15.64 -4.96 -3.01
CA GLU A 97 -15.71 -6.21 -2.25
C GLU A 97 -15.75 -5.94 -0.74
N LEU A 98 -14.89 -5.03 -0.26
CA LEU A 98 -14.85 -4.65 1.16
C LEU A 98 -16.14 -3.96 1.59
N ARG A 99 -16.71 -3.09 0.74
CA ARG A 99 -17.99 -2.43 1.01
C ARG A 99 -19.12 -3.44 1.06
N GLN A 100 -19.18 -4.37 0.11
CA GLN A 100 -20.19 -5.43 0.13
C GLN A 100 -20.09 -6.28 1.41
N LYS A 101 -18.86 -6.53 1.90
CA LYS A 101 -18.63 -7.33 3.10
C LYS A 101 -19.02 -6.58 4.38
N TYR A 102 -18.68 -5.29 4.48
CA TYR A 102 -18.66 -4.54 5.74
C TYR A 102 -19.44 -3.22 5.77
N GLY A 103 -19.75 -2.62 4.63
CA GLY A 103 -20.25 -1.23 4.52
C GLY A 103 -21.45 -0.93 5.42
N THR A 104 -22.44 -1.83 5.47
CA THR A 104 -23.64 -1.67 6.28
C THR A 104 -23.58 -2.34 7.66
N LYS A 105 -22.43 -2.89 8.07
CA LYS A 105 -22.31 -3.71 9.31
C LYS A 105 -21.42 -3.09 10.38
N LEU A 106 -20.84 -1.93 10.09
CA LEU A 106 -19.85 -1.33 10.99
C LEU A 106 -20.48 -0.90 12.32
N ASP A 107 -21.76 -0.59 12.35
CA ASP A 107 -22.52 -0.22 13.53
C ASP A 107 -22.64 -1.37 14.51
N GLU A 108 -23.06 -2.58 14.08
CA GLU A 108 -23.09 -3.71 15.00
C GLU A 108 -21.68 -4.10 15.44
N GLN A 109 -20.70 -4.06 14.52
CA GLN A 109 -19.31 -4.35 14.85
C GLN A 109 -18.73 -3.39 15.90
N LEU A 110 -18.94 -2.09 15.72
CA LEU A 110 -18.50 -1.05 16.66
C LEU A 110 -19.16 -1.20 18.04
N ASN A 111 -20.44 -1.58 18.09
CA ASN A 111 -21.14 -1.86 19.34
C ASN A 111 -20.64 -3.14 20.03
N GLN A 112 -20.30 -4.16 19.24
CA GLN A 112 -19.80 -5.45 19.71
C GLN A 112 -18.29 -5.48 19.95
N GLY A 113 -17.58 -4.40 19.63
CA GLY A 113 -16.11 -4.36 19.67
C GLY A 113 -15.45 -5.31 18.67
N ASP A 114 -16.18 -5.74 17.64
CA ASP A 114 -15.61 -6.51 16.54
C ASP A 114 -14.79 -5.57 15.65
N LEU A 115 -13.52 -5.94 15.46
CA LEU A 115 -12.54 -5.17 14.70
C LEU A 115 -12.17 -5.86 13.38
N SER A 116 -12.91 -6.91 12.99
CA SER A 116 -12.66 -7.68 11.76
C SER A 116 -12.62 -6.77 10.52
N ALA A 117 -13.58 -5.86 10.34
CA ALA A 117 -13.56 -4.92 9.21
C ALA A 117 -12.31 -4.04 9.19
N ALA A 118 -11.95 -3.46 10.34
CA ALA A 118 -10.78 -2.59 10.45
C ALA A 118 -9.50 -3.31 10.02
N PHE A 119 -9.30 -4.53 10.52
CA PHE A 119 -8.08 -5.29 10.25
C PHE A 119 -8.07 -5.89 8.83
N ASP A 120 -9.19 -6.43 8.35
CA ASP A 120 -9.27 -6.99 6.99
C ASP A 120 -9.01 -5.92 5.91
N ILE A 121 -9.65 -4.75 6.04
CA ILE A 121 -9.45 -3.63 5.11
C ILE A 121 -7.98 -3.18 5.15
N TYR A 122 -7.38 -3.11 6.35
CA TYR A 122 -5.99 -2.71 6.51
C TYR A 122 -5.02 -3.75 5.91
N ASP A 123 -5.32 -5.03 6.01
CA ASP A 123 -4.53 -6.11 5.40
C ASP A 123 -4.52 -5.98 3.86
N VAL A 124 -5.67 -5.76 3.24
CA VAL A 124 -5.77 -5.48 1.80
C VAL A 124 -4.93 -4.26 1.43
N MET A 125 -5.05 -3.17 2.19
CA MET A 125 -4.24 -1.96 1.98
C MET A 125 -2.74 -2.26 2.06
N MET A 126 -2.29 -3.04 3.06
CA MET A 126 -0.89 -3.39 3.24
C MET A 126 -0.34 -4.18 2.06
N LYS A 127 -1.09 -5.18 1.58
CA LYS A 127 -0.75 -5.97 0.40
C LYS A 127 -0.61 -5.08 -0.83
N ARG A 128 -1.59 -4.21 -1.09
CA ARG A 128 -1.54 -3.25 -2.19
C ARG A 128 -0.35 -2.30 -2.09
N ARG A 129 -0.09 -1.72 -0.92
CA ARG A 129 1.09 -0.85 -0.71
C ARG A 129 2.40 -1.59 -1.00
N TYR A 130 2.52 -2.84 -0.59
CA TYR A 130 3.71 -3.64 -0.91
C TYR A 130 3.89 -3.81 -2.41
N GLU A 131 2.84 -4.19 -3.14
CA GLU A 131 2.84 -4.31 -4.60
C GLU A 131 3.25 -2.99 -5.26
N ARG A 132 2.68 -1.88 -4.80
CA ARG A 132 2.99 -0.54 -5.31
C ARG A 132 4.45 -0.14 -5.10
N TYR A 133 5.02 -0.38 -3.91
CA TYR A 133 6.43 -0.09 -3.65
C TYR A 133 7.37 -1.01 -4.41
N THR A 134 6.98 -2.27 -4.61
CA THR A 134 7.74 -3.23 -5.43
C THR A 134 7.77 -2.78 -6.90
N TYR A 135 6.64 -2.33 -7.44
CA TYR A 135 6.57 -1.73 -8.77
C TYR A 135 7.41 -0.44 -8.84
N ALA A 136 7.31 0.44 -7.84
CA ALA A 136 8.11 1.66 -7.78
C ALA A 136 9.62 1.39 -7.77
N LEU A 137 10.07 0.31 -7.11
CA LEU A 137 11.46 -0.11 -7.13
C LEU A 137 11.88 -0.62 -8.52
N SER A 138 11.04 -1.40 -9.21
CA SER A 138 11.37 -1.93 -10.54
C SER A 138 11.60 -0.81 -11.57
N LEU A 139 10.90 0.32 -11.45
CA LEU A 139 11.08 1.52 -12.28
C LEU A 139 12.45 2.19 -12.09
N LEU A 140 13.16 1.94 -10.99
CA LEU A 140 14.48 2.53 -10.71
C LEU A 140 15.64 1.75 -11.34
N ASP A 141 15.38 0.67 -12.07
CA ASP A 141 16.45 -0.11 -12.68
C ASP A 141 17.28 0.72 -13.67
N LYS A 142 16.58 1.48 -14.53
CA LYS A 142 17.16 2.33 -15.56
C LYS A 142 16.74 3.79 -15.34
N GLU A 143 17.58 4.71 -15.81
CA GLU A 143 17.24 6.12 -15.82
C GLU A 143 16.05 6.33 -16.77
N PRO A 144 14.92 6.89 -16.30
CA PRO A 144 13.78 7.14 -17.17
C PRO A 144 14.08 8.30 -18.12
N ASP A 145 13.45 8.27 -19.29
CA ASP A 145 13.36 9.46 -20.14
C ASP A 145 12.41 10.47 -19.50
N LEU A 146 12.88 11.72 -19.35
CA LEU A 146 12.17 12.83 -18.72
C LEU A 146 11.83 13.94 -19.72
N ASN A 147 12.04 13.72 -21.01
CA ASN A 147 11.74 14.71 -22.07
C ASN A 147 10.29 14.63 -22.58
N GLY A 148 9.47 13.77 -21.99
CA GLY A 148 8.05 13.63 -22.32
C GLY A 148 7.19 14.80 -21.82
N GLN A 149 5.91 14.76 -22.18
CA GLN A 149 4.87 15.71 -21.74
C GLN A 149 3.95 15.10 -20.68
N ASP A 150 4.45 14.12 -19.92
CA ASP A 150 3.69 13.44 -18.88
C ASP A 150 3.22 14.43 -17.81
N GLN A 151 2.02 14.23 -17.29
CA GLN A 151 1.44 15.03 -16.23
C GLN A 151 1.17 14.19 -14.99
N ILE A 152 1.28 14.82 -13.82
CA ILE A 152 0.91 14.23 -12.55
C ILE A 152 -0.12 15.11 -11.85
N GLU A 153 -1.24 14.50 -11.49
CA GLU A 153 -2.22 15.10 -10.60
C GLU A 153 -1.73 14.94 -9.15
N ILE A 154 -1.40 16.06 -8.49
CA ILE A 154 -0.84 16.05 -7.13
C ILE A 154 -1.93 15.82 -6.08
N ASP A 155 -3.08 16.48 -6.23
CA ASP A 155 -4.23 16.31 -5.35
C ASP A 155 -5.23 15.37 -6.01
N ARG A 156 -5.36 14.17 -5.45
CA ARG A 156 -6.26 13.12 -5.95
C ARG A 156 -7.37 12.76 -4.95
N GLU A 157 -7.65 13.64 -3.99
CA GLU A 157 -8.67 13.39 -2.96
C GLU A 157 -10.06 13.09 -3.55
N LYS A 158 -10.36 13.64 -4.73
CA LYS A 158 -11.63 13.47 -5.44
C LYS A 158 -11.53 12.57 -6.68
N ALA A 159 -10.36 12.00 -6.95
CA ALA A 159 -10.16 11.17 -8.13
C ALA A 159 -10.85 9.80 -7.95
N ALA A 160 -11.18 9.13 -9.04
CA ALA A 160 -11.63 7.74 -8.96
C ALA A 160 -10.46 6.82 -8.56
N ALA A 161 -10.75 5.76 -7.80
CA ALA A 161 -9.79 4.70 -7.57
C ALA A 161 -9.46 3.99 -8.91
N PRO A 162 -8.22 3.52 -9.09
CA PRO A 162 -7.83 2.81 -10.30
C PRO A 162 -8.68 1.54 -10.48
N GLN A 163 -9.15 1.32 -11.71
CA GLN A 163 -10.00 0.18 -12.05
C GLN A 163 -9.20 -1.11 -12.21
N THR A 164 -7.94 -0.98 -12.65
CA THR A 164 -7.05 -2.10 -12.93
C THR A 164 -5.66 -1.87 -12.34
N GLU A 165 -4.88 -2.94 -12.22
CA GLU A 165 -3.47 -2.84 -11.84
C GLU A 165 -2.68 -1.97 -12.82
N ALA A 166 -3.01 -2.01 -14.11
CA ALA A 166 -2.36 -1.18 -15.12
C ALA A 166 -2.64 0.32 -14.89
N ASP A 167 -3.85 0.68 -14.48
CA ASP A 167 -4.19 2.07 -14.15
C ASP A 167 -3.49 2.52 -12.87
N ALA A 168 -3.42 1.66 -11.85
CA ALA A 168 -2.63 1.91 -10.66
C ALA A 168 -1.13 2.07 -10.99
N ASN A 169 -0.59 1.25 -11.90
CA ASN A 169 0.80 1.34 -12.36
C ASN A 169 1.07 2.69 -13.05
N LYS A 170 0.16 3.20 -13.89
CA LYS A 170 0.32 4.52 -14.51
C LYS A 170 0.41 5.65 -13.47
N LEU A 171 -0.42 5.63 -12.44
CA LEU A 171 -0.36 6.61 -11.35
C LEU A 171 0.99 6.57 -10.63
N TRP A 172 1.51 5.37 -10.39
CA TRP A 172 2.79 5.18 -9.73
C TRP A 172 3.99 5.50 -10.61
N ASP A 173 3.92 5.26 -11.92
CA ASP A 173 4.94 5.71 -12.89
C ASP A 173 5.10 7.23 -12.86
N ALA A 174 3.99 7.97 -12.97
CA ALA A 174 3.98 9.43 -12.88
C ALA A 174 4.53 9.92 -11.53
N ARG A 175 4.14 9.26 -10.43
CA ARG A 175 4.66 9.57 -9.09
C ARG A 175 6.17 9.36 -8.98
N VAL A 176 6.69 8.22 -9.44
CA VAL A 176 8.12 7.91 -9.39
C VAL A 176 8.92 8.86 -10.28
N LYS A 177 8.43 9.17 -11.49
CA LYS A 177 9.04 10.19 -12.37
C LYS A 177 9.10 11.55 -11.67
N ASN A 178 8.01 11.99 -11.03
CA ASN A 178 8.00 13.24 -10.27
C ASN A 178 9.03 13.21 -9.11
N ASP A 179 9.15 12.10 -8.40
CA ASP A 179 10.16 11.93 -7.35
C ASP A 179 11.60 12.02 -7.89
N ILE A 180 11.85 11.48 -9.08
CA ILE A 180 13.14 11.57 -9.79
C ILE A 180 13.42 13.01 -10.23
N ILE A 181 12.44 13.67 -10.86
CA ILE A 181 12.53 15.08 -11.30
C ILE A 181 12.86 15.98 -10.11
N ASN A 182 12.16 15.81 -8.98
CA ASN A 182 12.40 16.60 -7.76
C ASN A 182 13.82 16.47 -7.20
N LEU A 183 14.51 15.35 -7.46
CA LEU A 183 15.92 15.18 -7.09
C LEU A 183 16.87 15.67 -8.18
N LYS A 184 16.53 15.51 -9.47
CA LYS A 184 17.29 16.09 -10.58
C LYS A 184 17.34 17.61 -10.53
N LEU A 185 16.23 18.27 -10.20
CA LEU A 185 16.16 19.72 -9.98
C LEU A 185 17.01 20.21 -8.81
N LYS A 186 17.54 19.29 -7.98
CA LYS A 186 18.49 19.56 -6.90
C LYS A 186 19.91 19.10 -7.28
N ASP A 187 20.20 19.07 -8.58
CA ASP A 187 21.49 18.73 -9.19
C ASP A 187 22.05 17.35 -8.81
N LYS A 188 21.17 16.40 -8.48
CA LYS A 188 21.60 15.03 -8.15
C LYS A 188 21.84 14.19 -9.40
N LYS A 189 22.94 13.45 -9.38
CA LYS A 189 23.25 12.45 -10.41
C LYS A 189 22.34 11.23 -10.28
N TRP A 190 22.06 10.55 -11.41
CA TRP A 190 21.18 9.39 -11.44
C TRP A 190 21.54 8.30 -10.42
N SER A 191 22.82 8.00 -10.23
CA SER A 191 23.28 7.00 -9.25
C SER A 191 22.88 7.36 -7.81
N GLU A 192 22.96 8.64 -7.43
CA GLU A 192 22.50 9.12 -6.12
C GLU A 192 20.98 9.07 -5.99
N ILE A 193 20.27 9.44 -7.06
CA ILE A 193 18.80 9.40 -7.12
C ILE A 193 18.32 7.96 -6.90
N LYS A 194 18.83 7.02 -7.70
CA LYS A 194 18.53 5.58 -7.59
C LYS A 194 18.78 5.09 -6.17
N ALA A 195 19.96 5.35 -5.59
CA ALA A 195 20.28 4.93 -4.23
C ALA A 195 19.32 5.51 -3.17
N LYS A 196 18.98 6.80 -3.28
CA LYS A 196 18.09 7.48 -2.33
C LYS A 196 16.65 6.98 -2.42
N LEU A 197 16.13 6.83 -3.64
CA LEU A 197 14.77 6.34 -3.87
C LEU A 197 14.63 4.86 -3.51
N THR A 198 15.62 4.03 -3.84
CA THR A 198 15.67 2.62 -3.40
C THR A 198 15.63 2.52 -1.89
N LYS A 199 16.44 3.32 -1.16
CA LYS A 199 16.41 3.35 0.31
C LYS A 199 15.04 3.80 0.83
N ARG A 200 14.43 4.81 0.21
CA ARG A 200 13.13 5.36 0.61
C ARG A 200 12.01 4.32 0.46
N TYR A 201 11.92 3.64 -0.68
CA TYR A 201 10.88 2.63 -0.92
C TYR A 201 11.09 1.40 -0.05
N ASN A 202 12.32 0.91 0.12
CA ASN A 202 12.59 -0.18 1.06
C ASN A 202 12.28 0.19 2.51
N LEU A 203 12.50 1.44 2.91
CA LEU A 203 12.07 1.92 4.23
C LEU A 203 10.53 1.94 4.34
N ALA A 204 9.83 2.32 3.28
CA ALA A 204 8.36 2.30 3.26
C ALA A 204 7.82 0.86 3.37
N ILE A 205 8.45 -0.10 2.68
CA ILE A 205 8.15 -1.54 2.82
C ILE A 205 8.42 -2.02 4.24
N ARG A 206 9.58 -1.65 4.81
CA ARG A 206 9.92 -1.99 6.21
C ARG A 206 8.93 -1.43 7.21
N ARG A 207 8.34 -0.25 6.98
CA ARG A 207 7.30 0.29 7.86
C ARG A 207 6.03 -0.56 7.89
N LEU A 208 5.73 -1.30 6.82
CA LEU A 208 4.58 -2.22 6.79
C LEU A 208 4.72 -3.32 7.85
N THR A 209 5.94 -3.75 8.19
CA THR A 209 6.17 -4.76 9.25
C THR A 209 6.14 -4.19 10.67
N GLN A 210 6.11 -2.86 10.81
CA GLN A 210 6.19 -2.17 12.09
C GLN A 210 4.83 -1.68 12.59
N THR A 211 3.77 -1.88 11.80
CA THR A 211 2.40 -1.52 12.17
C THR A 211 1.97 -2.28 13.42
N LYS A 212 1.42 -1.58 14.40
CA LYS A 212 0.84 -2.18 15.61
C LYS A 212 -0.68 -2.23 15.51
N ALA A 213 -1.30 -3.12 16.28
CA ALA A 213 -2.76 -3.22 16.37
C ALA A 213 -3.40 -1.87 16.74
N ASP A 214 -2.82 -1.17 17.71
CA ASP A 214 -3.27 0.14 18.16
C ASP A 214 -3.29 1.20 17.05
N ASP A 215 -2.36 1.14 16.10
CA ASP A 215 -2.31 2.07 14.98
C ASP A 215 -3.54 1.88 14.06
N ILE A 216 -3.90 0.62 13.78
CA ILE A 216 -5.06 0.25 12.96
C ILE A 216 -6.35 0.69 13.64
N VAL A 217 -6.50 0.31 14.92
CA VAL A 217 -7.67 0.65 15.75
C VAL A 217 -7.84 2.15 15.84
N GLN A 218 -6.74 2.88 16.02
CA GLN A 218 -6.81 4.32 16.13
C GLN A 218 -7.27 4.99 14.84
N ILE A 219 -6.75 4.59 13.68
CA ILE A 219 -7.21 5.15 12.39
C ILE A 219 -8.70 4.84 12.19
N TYR A 220 -9.13 3.64 12.56
CA TYR A 220 -10.52 3.19 12.44
C TYR A 220 -11.48 3.97 13.34
N LEU A 221 -11.18 4.06 14.64
CA LEU A 221 -12.00 4.82 15.58
C LEU A 221 -11.97 6.34 15.31
N ASN A 222 -10.90 6.86 14.71
CA ASN A 222 -10.89 8.23 14.22
C ASN A 222 -11.71 8.44 12.95
N ALA A 223 -11.87 7.43 12.08
CA ALA A 223 -12.87 7.50 11.01
C ALA A 223 -14.27 7.64 11.61
N PHE A 224 -14.62 6.80 12.58
CA PHE A 224 -15.90 6.94 13.27
C PHE A 224 -16.06 8.30 13.96
N ALA A 225 -15.11 8.69 14.81
CA ALA A 225 -15.15 9.96 15.55
C ALA A 225 -15.31 11.18 14.62
N ARG A 226 -14.52 11.25 13.54
CA ARG A 226 -14.53 12.38 12.61
C ARG A 226 -15.75 12.41 11.70
N GLU A 227 -16.47 11.31 11.56
CA GLU A 227 -17.77 11.30 10.89
C GLU A 227 -18.87 11.95 11.75
N ILE A 228 -18.73 11.88 13.08
CA ILE A 228 -19.61 12.60 14.00
C ILE A 228 -19.31 14.10 13.96
N ASP A 229 -18.05 14.51 14.14
CA ASP A 229 -17.63 15.90 14.20
C ASP A 229 -16.11 16.03 13.92
N PRO A 230 -15.64 17.04 13.15
CA PRO A 230 -14.22 17.27 12.89
C PRO A 230 -13.34 17.44 14.15
N HIS A 231 -13.91 17.82 15.29
CA HIS A 231 -13.20 18.02 16.56
C HIS A 231 -13.25 16.81 17.50
N THR A 232 -13.87 15.72 17.07
CA THR A 232 -13.89 14.47 17.84
C THR A 232 -12.73 13.58 17.40
N SER A 233 -12.04 13.00 18.38
CA SER A 233 -10.91 12.10 18.13
C SER A 233 -10.83 10.98 19.15
N TYR A 234 -10.31 9.84 18.73
CA TYR A 234 -9.86 8.76 19.58
C TYR A 234 -8.33 8.80 19.71
N LEU A 235 -7.84 8.65 20.94
CA LEU A 235 -6.41 8.60 21.26
C LEU A 235 -6.08 7.24 21.90
N SER A 236 -5.22 6.47 21.24
CA SER A 236 -4.69 5.21 21.79
C SER A 236 -3.85 5.45 23.05
N GLN A 237 -3.66 4.41 23.87
CA GLN A 237 -2.87 4.51 25.11
C GLN A 237 -1.44 5.00 24.82
N GLU A 238 -0.82 4.52 23.74
CA GLU A 238 0.52 4.95 23.33
C GLU A 238 0.56 6.43 22.96
N GLN A 239 -0.45 6.94 22.24
CA GLN A 239 -0.52 8.38 21.95
C GLN A 239 -0.73 9.23 23.18
N GLN A 240 -1.56 8.78 24.12
CA GLN A 240 -1.75 9.47 25.39
C GLN A 240 -0.44 9.56 26.17
N LYS A 241 0.36 8.49 26.23
CA LYS A 241 1.69 8.49 26.88
C LYS A 241 2.65 9.47 26.24
N VAL A 242 2.60 9.68 24.92
CA VAL A 242 3.42 10.68 24.23
C VAL A 242 2.98 12.09 24.61
N LEU A 243 1.67 12.36 24.63
CA LEU A 243 1.12 13.67 24.97
C LEU A 243 1.35 14.06 26.44
N MET A 244 1.31 13.10 27.37
CA MET A 244 1.56 13.34 28.80
C MET A 244 3.04 13.55 29.14
N LYS A 245 3.96 13.32 28.20
CA LYS A 245 5.40 13.54 28.37
C LYS A 245 5.87 14.91 27.86
N VAL A 246 4.98 15.69 27.26
CA VAL A 246 5.22 17.07 26.81
C VAL A 246 4.65 18.02 27.84
#